data_AF-A0A6C0LIJ0-F1
#
_entry.id   AF-A0A6C0LIJ0-F1
#
_cell.length_a   1.000
_cell.length_b   1.000
_cell.length_c   1.000
_cell.angle_alpha   90.00
_cell.angle_beta   90.00
_cell.angle_gamma   90.00
#
_symmetry.space_group_name_H-M   'P 1'
#
loop_
_entity.id
_entity.type
_entity.pdbx_description
1 polymer ?
#
loop_
_entity_poly.entity_id
_entity_poly.type
_entity_poly.pdbx_seq_one_letter_code
_entity_poly.pdbx_strand_id
1 'polypeptide(L)'
;MTNMLQLSENLYPTDEVIGTFLQCIVCREDVHETLFWLWELLYSIPNVDDGLVCIYKMFYSTNNSNIGRYMSRKIIEYKKTDNKRLLADIVINLRNLEPNYLSYMVNYYGTVYQHPTVIYKTKKWMEPYPKNMNNVFGALKIADYKNLGYYLAQSLNINGYDKTCLALKDFGLSNGIDITDGIDIELQSNDMLDISSIVSRLISAGDRSPKGHFLRSDKTLVQNIDNHFTKKSNKYYLKLTERRLYPTHSLLPPGDYSRFSVSDLKTSCWYNWEYYAYSSLEWSKRFSIYKGELDHEKKTIKWLDDDHLEAFYDDDNAMDFDEQSYETQMKSLHSICVCQTAEEWVSKLQDSRFAKSLGEIKI
;
A
#
# COMPACT_ATOMS: atom_id res chain seq x y z
N MET A 1 0.79 -6.81 18.49
CA MET A 1 2.16 -6.25 18.47
C MET A 1 2.00 -4.75 18.32
N THR A 2 2.52 -3.97 19.27
CA THR A 2 2.52 -2.51 19.16
C THR A 2 3.40 -2.12 17.98
N ASN A 3 2.87 -1.36 17.02
CA ASN A 3 3.57 -0.98 15.80
C ASN A 3 4.69 0.02 16.18
N MET A 4 5.92 -0.46 16.36
CA MET A 4 7.07 0.38 16.72
C MET A 4 7.41 1.32 15.55
N LEU A 5 7.77 2.57 15.83
CA LEU A 5 8.28 3.50 14.81
C LEU A 5 9.37 2.83 13.98
N GLN A 6 9.20 2.89 12.67
CA GLN A 6 10.20 2.48 11.69
C GLN A 6 10.39 3.61 10.70
N LEU A 7 11.65 3.92 10.40
CA LEU A 7 12.02 4.93 9.44
C LEU A 7 12.48 4.30 8.13
N SER A 8 12.07 4.90 7.02
CA SER A 8 12.42 4.52 5.66
C SER A 8 13.86 4.91 5.31
N GLU A 9 14.29 4.57 4.09
CA GLU A 9 15.58 4.96 3.50
C GLU A 9 15.92 6.44 3.73
N ASN A 10 14.99 7.35 3.44
CA ASN A 10 15.14 8.78 3.63
C ASN A 10 14.46 9.30 4.91
N LEU A 11 14.36 8.42 5.92
CA LEU A 11 13.96 8.71 7.30
C LEU A 11 12.51 9.19 7.49
N TYR A 12 11.59 8.79 6.61
CA TYR A 12 10.16 9.00 6.81
C TYR A 12 9.56 7.87 7.65
N PRO A 13 8.53 8.10 8.48
CA PRO A 13 7.77 6.99 9.06
C PRO A 13 7.23 6.06 7.96
N THR A 14 7.63 4.79 7.98
CA THR A 14 7.44 3.86 6.85
C THR A 14 5.96 3.61 6.53
N ASP A 15 5.09 3.58 7.53
CA ASP A 15 3.63 3.44 7.34
C ASP A 15 2.98 4.67 6.70
N GLU A 16 3.49 5.88 6.98
CA GLU A 16 3.11 7.10 6.28
C GLU A 16 3.60 7.10 4.83
N VAL A 17 4.76 6.52 4.53
CA VAL A 17 5.21 6.30 3.15
C VAL A 17 4.25 5.37 2.41
N ILE A 18 3.84 4.25 3.02
CA ILE A 18 2.85 3.32 2.44
C ILE A 18 1.53 4.04 2.17
N GLY A 19 1.02 4.79 3.15
CA GLY A 19 -0.23 5.56 3.01
C GLY A 19 -0.15 6.65 1.94
N THR A 20 1.01 7.33 1.85
CA THR A 20 1.27 8.36 0.83
C THR A 20 1.33 7.72 -0.57
N PHE A 21 2.11 6.66 -0.74
CA PHE A 21 2.24 5.94 -2.01
C PHE A 21 0.90 5.42 -2.54
N LEU A 22 0.08 4.80 -1.67
CA LEU A 22 -1.27 4.35 -2.01
C LEU A 22 -2.13 5.51 -2.53
N GLN A 23 -2.09 6.65 -1.84
CA GLN A 23 -2.84 7.83 -2.25
C GLN A 23 -2.33 8.41 -3.56
N CYS A 24 -1.01 8.41 -3.80
CA CYS A 24 -0.44 8.85 -5.08
C CYS A 24 -1.03 8.05 -6.26
N ILE A 25 -1.14 6.73 -6.10
CA ILE A 25 -1.73 5.85 -7.12
C ILE A 25 -3.22 6.16 -7.31
N VAL A 26 -4.01 6.14 -6.22
CA VAL A 26 -5.48 6.25 -6.27
C VAL A 26 -5.94 7.66 -6.67
N CYS A 27 -5.21 8.70 -6.27
CA CYS A 27 -5.51 10.09 -6.61
C CYS A 27 -4.88 10.56 -7.92
N ARG A 28 -4.05 9.71 -8.54
CA ARG A 28 -3.32 10.03 -9.78
C ARG A 28 -2.38 11.22 -9.64
N GLU A 29 -1.65 11.29 -8.52
CA GLU A 29 -0.63 12.33 -8.28
C GLU A 29 0.47 12.30 -9.32
N ASP A 30 1.37 13.28 -9.38
CA ASP A 30 2.41 13.33 -10.40
C ASP A 30 3.20 12.00 -10.53
N VAL A 31 3.59 11.65 -11.77
CA VAL A 31 4.27 10.37 -12.04
C VAL A 31 5.62 10.32 -11.35
N HIS A 32 6.37 11.43 -11.32
CA HIS A 32 7.66 11.49 -10.65
C HIS A 32 7.49 11.30 -9.13
N GLU A 33 6.50 11.96 -8.51
CA GLU A 33 6.18 11.76 -7.09
C GLU A 33 5.78 10.32 -6.78
N THR A 34 4.87 9.75 -7.58
CA THR A 34 4.39 8.38 -7.37
C THR A 34 5.54 7.38 -7.44
N LEU A 35 6.46 7.55 -8.39
CA LEU A 35 7.64 6.69 -8.53
C LEU A 35 8.70 6.96 -7.45
N PHE A 36 8.85 8.19 -6.97
CA PHE A 36 9.70 8.50 -5.82
C PHE A 36 9.28 7.65 -4.61
N TRP A 37 7.98 7.63 -4.28
CA TRP A 37 7.47 6.84 -3.18
C TRP A 37 7.58 5.32 -3.39
N LEU A 38 7.47 4.83 -4.64
CA LEU A 38 7.79 3.44 -4.96
C LEU A 38 9.25 3.11 -4.61
N TRP A 39 10.19 3.96 -5.01
CA TRP A 39 11.62 3.75 -4.71
C TRP A 39 11.92 3.84 -3.22
N GLU A 40 11.29 4.78 -2.52
CA GLU A 40 11.37 4.87 -1.06
C GLU A 40 11.02 3.53 -0.41
N LEU A 41 9.94 2.88 -0.84
CA LEU A 41 9.53 1.57 -0.34
C LEU A 41 10.50 0.46 -0.77
N LEU A 42 10.97 0.44 -2.02
CA LEU A 42 11.90 -0.59 -2.52
C LEU A 42 13.22 -0.64 -1.74
N TYR A 43 13.67 0.51 -1.23
CA TYR A 43 14.89 0.62 -0.42
C TYR A 43 14.62 0.40 1.08
N SER A 44 13.35 0.40 1.50
CA SER A 44 12.97 0.38 2.92
C SER A 44 12.41 -0.96 3.38
N ILE A 45 11.59 -1.63 2.56
CA ILE A 45 10.83 -2.81 2.98
C ILE A 45 10.91 -3.94 1.95
N PRO A 46 10.85 -5.22 2.40
CA PRO A 46 10.75 -6.35 1.48
C PRO A 46 9.35 -6.43 0.86
N ASN A 47 9.22 -7.23 -0.21
CA ASN A 47 7.94 -7.64 -0.79
C ASN A 47 7.02 -6.47 -1.21
N VAL A 48 7.60 -5.38 -1.75
CA VAL A 48 6.83 -4.24 -2.30
C VAL A 48 5.85 -4.70 -3.39
N ASP A 49 6.20 -5.73 -4.14
CA ASP A 49 5.33 -6.35 -5.13
C ASP A 49 4.06 -6.96 -4.53
N ASP A 50 4.13 -7.60 -3.35
CA ASP A 50 2.94 -8.08 -2.63
C ASP A 50 2.05 -6.89 -2.20
N GLY A 51 2.66 -5.78 -1.80
CA GLY A 51 1.96 -4.52 -1.57
C GLY A 51 1.21 -4.00 -2.80
N LEU A 52 1.82 -4.08 -3.99
CA LEU A 52 1.15 -3.75 -5.25
C LEU A 52 -0.01 -4.70 -5.56
N VAL A 53 0.12 -5.99 -5.24
CA VAL A 53 -1.00 -6.95 -5.35
C VAL A 53 -2.17 -6.53 -4.45
N CYS A 54 -1.88 -6.10 -3.22
CA CYS A 54 -2.88 -5.58 -2.30
C CYS A 54 -3.62 -4.36 -2.87
N ILE A 55 -2.88 -3.37 -3.39
CA ILE A 55 -3.46 -2.18 -4.01
C ILE A 55 -4.33 -2.56 -5.20
N TYR A 56 -3.85 -3.45 -6.08
CA TYR A 56 -4.63 -3.96 -7.20
C TYR A 56 -5.93 -4.62 -6.74
N LYS A 57 -5.89 -5.52 -5.77
CA LYS A 57 -7.08 -6.23 -5.28
C LYS A 57 -8.10 -5.28 -4.66
N MET A 58 -7.63 -4.34 -3.84
CA MET A 58 -8.49 -3.39 -3.12
C MET A 58 -9.15 -2.37 -4.05
N PHE A 59 -8.48 -1.93 -5.12
CA PHE A 59 -8.93 -0.77 -5.89
C PHE A 59 -9.13 -1.01 -7.39
N TYR A 60 -8.56 -2.06 -7.98
CA TYR A 60 -8.50 -2.23 -9.44
C TYR A 60 -8.95 -3.61 -9.93
N SER A 61 -9.37 -4.48 -9.01
CA SER A 61 -9.78 -5.84 -9.33
C SER A 61 -11.10 -5.93 -10.07
N THR A 62 -11.97 -4.93 -10.03
CA THR A 62 -13.35 -5.08 -10.52
C THR A 62 -13.49 -5.23 -12.02
N ASN A 63 -12.73 -4.48 -12.82
CA ASN A 63 -13.17 -4.13 -14.18
C ASN A 63 -12.20 -4.48 -15.32
N ASN A 64 -11.00 -5.04 -15.05
CA ASN A 64 -10.05 -5.40 -16.11
C ASN A 64 -9.36 -6.74 -15.85
N SER A 65 -9.77 -7.79 -16.57
CA SER A 65 -9.11 -9.10 -16.49
C SER A 65 -7.66 -9.07 -17.00
N ASN A 66 -7.28 -8.08 -17.82
CA ASN A 66 -5.93 -8.01 -18.37
C ASN A 66 -4.93 -7.40 -17.39
N ILE A 67 -5.33 -6.50 -16.47
CA ILE A 67 -4.36 -5.87 -15.55
C ILE A 67 -3.80 -6.89 -14.55
N GLY A 68 -4.63 -7.82 -14.07
CA GLY A 68 -4.18 -8.92 -13.20
C GLY A 68 -3.12 -9.79 -13.88
N ARG A 69 -3.40 -10.29 -15.10
CA ARG A 69 -2.44 -11.06 -15.92
C ARG A 69 -1.19 -10.24 -16.31
N TYR A 70 -1.34 -8.93 -16.49
CA TYR A 70 -0.21 -8.06 -16.78
C TYR A 70 0.71 -7.95 -15.56
N MET A 71 0.12 -7.72 -14.39
CA MET A 71 0.83 -7.56 -13.13
C MET A 71 1.55 -8.85 -12.71
N SER A 72 0.90 -10.01 -12.79
CA SER A 72 1.51 -11.31 -12.48
C SER A 72 2.77 -11.55 -13.31
N ARG A 73 2.69 -11.37 -14.64
CA ARG A 73 3.83 -11.49 -15.55
C ARG A 73 4.98 -10.55 -15.17
N LYS A 74 4.66 -9.31 -14.82
CA LYS A 74 5.65 -8.29 -14.44
C LYS A 74 6.32 -8.60 -13.11
N ILE A 75 5.56 -9.07 -12.12
CA ILE A 75 6.07 -9.51 -10.82
C ILE A 75 6.96 -10.75 -10.98
N ILE A 76 6.53 -11.76 -11.75
CA ILE A 76 7.34 -12.95 -12.02
C ILE A 76 8.66 -12.57 -12.71
N GLU A 77 8.62 -11.66 -13.69
CA GLU A 77 9.82 -11.17 -14.37
C GLU A 77 10.71 -10.34 -13.42
N TYR A 78 10.13 -9.53 -12.53
CA TYR A 78 10.85 -8.78 -11.50
C TYR A 78 11.58 -9.71 -10.54
N LYS A 79 10.89 -10.72 -9.98
CA LYS A 79 11.50 -11.71 -9.08
C LYS A 79 12.66 -12.49 -9.72
N LYS A 80 12.68 -12.60 -11.06
CA LYS A 80 13.76 -13.26 -11.81
C LYS A 80 14.92 -12.35 -12.17
N THR A 81 14.69 -11.05 -12.34
CA THR A 81 15.66 -10.12 -12.94
C THR A 81 16.07 -8.95 -12.05
N ASP A 82 15.38 -8.76 -10.93
CA ASP A 82 15.50 -7.59 -10.05
C ASP A 82 15.28 -6.24 -10.77
N ASN A 83 14.65 -6.25 -11.94
CA ASN A 83 14.43 -5.05 -12.73
C ASN A 83 13.25 -4.23 -12.16
N LYS A 84 13.56 -3.29 -11.26
CA LYS A 84 12.60 -2.38 -10.59
C LYS A 84 11.66 -1.65 -11.56
N ARG A 85 12.08 -1.42 -12.81
CA ARG A 85 11.24 -0.79 -13.84
C ARG A 85 9.95 -1.58 -14.10
N LEU A 86 9.96 -2.89 -13.90
CA LEU A 86 8.78 -3.74 -14.07
C LEU A 86 7.68 -3.40 -13.04
N LEU A 87 8.08 -3.02 -11.82
CA LEU A 87 7.16 -2.53 -10.80
C LEU A 87 6.69 -1.09 -11.12
N ALA A 88 7.59 -0.23 -11.61
CA ALA A 88 7.21 1.10 -12.10
C ALA A 88 6.16 1.03 -13.23
N ASP A 89 6.30 0.05 -14.14
CA ASP A 89 5.31 -0.19 -15.19
C ASP A 89 3.94 -0.58 -14.60
N ILE A 90 3.89 -1.38 -13.54
CA ILE A 90 2.63 -1.72 -12.85
C ILE A 90 2.01 -0.45 -12.26
N VAL A 91 2.80 0.31 -11.49
CA VAL A 91 2.36 1.52 -10.78
C VAL A 91 1.75 2.56 -11.74
N ILE A 92 2.41 2.83 -12.87
CA ILE A 92 1.89 3.78 -13.86
C ILE A 92 0.56 3.32 -14.47
N ASN A 93 0.40 2.01 -14.70
CA ASN A 93 -0.87 1.49 -15.20
C ASN A 93 -1.97 1.60 -14.14
N LEU A 94 -1.71 1.20 -12.89
CA LEU A 94 -2.70 1.34 -11.81
C LEU A 94 -3.11 2.81 -11.61
N ARG A 95 -2.14 3.71 -11.56
CA ARG A 95 -2.37 5.16 -11.47
C ARG A 95 -3.26 5.70 -12.58
N ASN A 96 -3.16 5.18 -13.80
CA ASN A 96 -3.95 5.65 -14.94
C ASN A 96 -5.31 4.96 -15.07
N LEU A 97 -5.60 3.93 -14.26
CA LEU A 97 -6.91 3.29 -14.20
C LEU A 97 -7.84 4.04 -13.24
N GLU A 98 -9.15 3.83 -13.37
CA GLU A 98 -10.13 4.35 -12.43
C GLU A 98 -10.23 3.40 -11.23
N PRO A 99 -9.94 3.87 -10.00
CA PRO A 99 -10.09 3.04 -8.82
C PRO A 99 -11.56 2.80 -8.50
N ASN A 100 -11.88 1.59 -8.04
CA ASN A 100 -13.15 1.19 -7.46
C ASN A 100 -12.91 0.80 -5.99
N TYR A 101 -13.61 1.47 -5.08
CA TYR A 101 -13.37 1.32 -3.65
C TYR A 101 -14.12 0.15 -3.00
N LEU A 102 -15.00 -0.55 -3.71
CA LEU A 102 -15.90 -1.54 -3.11
C LEU A 102 -15.14 -2.70 -2.46
N SER A 103 -14.07 -3.21 -3.10
CA SER A 103 -13.25 -4.26 -2.50
C SER A 103 -12.55 -3.77 -1.23
N TYR A 104 -12.00 -2.55 -1.24
CA TYR A 104 -11.43 -1.93 -0.04
C TYR A 104 -12.47 -1.81 1.09
N MET A 105 -13.68 -1.34 0.78
CA MET A 105 -14.76 -1.19 1.76
C MET A 105 -15.16 -2.54 2.37
N VAL A 106 -15.40 -3.56 1.53
CA VAL A 106 -15.75 -4.92 2.01
C VAL A 106 -14.63 -5.48 2.89
N ASN A 107 -13.37 -5.34 2.49
CA ASN A 107 -12.23 -5.82 3.26
C ASN A 107 -12.14 -5.12 4.62
N TYR A 108 -12.24 -3.78 4.64
CA TYR A 108 -12.21 -2.98 5.87
C TYR A 108 -13.29 -3.44 6.87
N TYR A 109 -14.54 -3.57 6.40
CA TYR A 109 -15.64 -4.04 7.25
C TYR A 109 -15.54 -5.52 7.65
N GLY A 110 -14.83 -6.34 6.87
CA GLY A 110 -14.45 -7.68 7.30
C GLY A 110 -13.49 -7.71 8.49
N THR A 111 -12.70 -6.65 8.66
CA THR A 111 -11.70 -6.54 9.73
C THR A 111 -12.24 -5.82 10.97
N VAL A 112 -12.96 -4.71 10.80
CA VAL A 112 -13.32 -3.83 11.94
C VAL A 112 -14.72 -4.07 12.50
N TYR A 113 -15.63 -4.66 11.71
CA TYR A 113 -17.03 -4.78 12.10
C TYR A 113 -17.25 -6.02 12.95
N GLN A 114 -17.79 -5.83 14.16
CA GLN A 114 -17.98 -6.93 15.13
C GLN A 114 -19.37 -7.56 15.06
N HIS A 115 -20.36 -6.83 14.56
CA HIS A 115 -21.75 -7.25 14.51
C HIS A 115 -22.42 -6.79 13.21
N PRO A 116 -23.34 -7.59 12.65
CA PRO A 116 -24.13 -7.16 11.50
C PRO A 116 -25.23 -6.20 11.94
N THR A 117 -25.61 -5.29 11.05
CA THR A 117 -26.76 -4.39 11.25
C THR A 117 -28.04 -4.95 10.63
N VAL A 118 -27.93 -5.89 9.69
CA VAL A 118 -29.06 -6.47 8.96
C VAL A 118 -28.92 -7.99 8.87
N ILE A 119 -29.98 -8.70 9.25
CA ILE A 119 -30.13 -10.14 9.03
C ILE A 119 -31.03 -10.36 7.82
N TYR A 120 -30.59 -11.19 6.88
CA TYR A 120 -31.25 -11.38 5.60
C TYR A 120 -32.21 -12.57 5.62
N LYS A 121 -33.43 -12.36 5.11
CA LYS A 121 -34.41 -13.45 4.98
C LYS A 121 -33.96 -14.45 3.92
N THR A 122 -33.93 -15.73 4.28
CA THR A 122 -33.73 -16.83 3.35
C THR A 122 -34.79 -16.80 2.25
N LYS A 123 -34.36 -16.98 0.98
CA LYS A 123 -35.23 -17.05 -0.20
C LYS A 123 -34.98 -18.35 -0.95
N LYS A 124 -35.96 -18.82 -1.74
CA LYS A 124 -35.86 -20.07 -2.51
C LYS A 124 -34.62 -20.15 -3.41
N TRP A 125 -34.24 -19.03 -4.03
CA TRP A 125 -33.06 -18.99 -4.89
C TRP A 125 -31.72 -19.23 -4.14
N MET A 126 -31.72 -19.16 -2.81
CA MET A 126 -30.54 -19.42 -1.98
C MET A 126 -30.36 -20.91 -1.65
N GLU A 127 -31.38 -21.75 -1.88
CA GLU A 127 -31.35 -23.19 -1.58
C GLU A 127 -30.17 -23.97 -2.19
N PRO A 128 -29.64 -23.61 -3.38
CA PRO A 128 -28.47 -24.26 -3.94
C PRO A 128 -27.15 -24.00 -3.19
N TYR A 129 -27.10 -22.98 -2.32
CA TYR A 129 -25.87 -22.56 -1.64
C TYR A 129 -25.84 -22.98 -0.16
N PRO A 130 -24.66 -22.98 0.50
CA PRO A 130 -24.56 -23.32 1.91
C PRO A 130 -25.45 -22.45 2.79
N LYS A 131 -26.29 -23.08 3.64
CA LYS A 131 -27.27 -22.37 4.48
C LYS A 131 -26.65 -21.32 5.41
N ASN A 132 -25.44 -21.58 5.90
CA ASN A 132 -24.68 -20.65 6.75
C ASN A 132 -24.14 -19.43 5.98
N MET A 133 -24.25 -19.40 4.65
CA MET A 133 -23.91 -18.26 3.80
C MET A 133 -25.14 -17.48 3.30
N ASN A 134 -26.37 -17.80 3.75
CA ASN A 134 -27.57 -17.08 3.31
C ASN A 134 -27.47 -15.56 3.53
N ASN A 135 -26.84 -15.14 4.63
CA ASN A 135 -26.61 -13.73 4.90
C ASN A 135 -25.57 -13.09 3.97
N VAL A 136 -24.54 -13.84 3.55
CA VAL A 136 -23.59 -13.38 2.51
C VAL A 136 -24.35 -13.09 1.22
N PHE A 137 -25.16 -14.04 0.74
CA PHE A 137 -25.91 -13.87 -0.51
C PHE A 137 -27.00 -12.81 -0.40
N GLY A 138 -27.63 -12.67 0.76
CA GLY A 138 -28.57 -11.60 1.05
C GLY A 138 -27.93 -10.21 0.92
N ALA A 139 -26.79 -9.99 1.58
CA ALA A 139 -26.04 -8.74 1.52
C ALA A 139 -25.50 -8.46 0.11
N LEU A 140 -24.97 -9.50 -0.55
CA LEU A 140 -24.45 -9.42 -1.92
C LEU A 140 -25.53 -8.97 -2.91
N LYS A 141 -26.77 -9.48 -2.80
CA LYS A 141 -27.85 -9.16 -3.74
C LYS A 141 -28.29 -7.70 -3.71
N ILE A 142 -28.09 -7.00 -2.58
CA ILE A 142 -28.42 -5.58 -2.42
C ILE A 142 -27.19 -4.68 -2.33
N ALA A 143 -25.99 -5.22 -2.58
CA ALA A 143 -24.71 -4.52 -2.49
C ALA A 143 -24.45 -3.82 -1.13
N ASP A 144 -24.90 -4.43 -0.03
CA ASP A 144 -24.63 -3.93 1.33
C ASP A 144 -23.21 -4.33 1.76
N TYR A 145 -22.23 -3.54 1.34
CA TYR A 145 -20.80 -3.83 1.54
C TYR A 145 -20.40 -3.95 3.01
N LYS A 146 -21.10 -3.27 3.94
CA LYS A 146 -20.79 -3.33 5.39
C LYS A 146 -21.13 -4.69 5.96
N ASN A 147 -22.38 -5.11 5.80
CA ASN A 147 -22.82 -6.43 6.25
C ASN A 147 -22.13 -7.54 5.45
N LEU A 148 -21.86 -7.31 4.16
CA LEU A 148 -21.13 -8.25 3.33
C LEU A 148 -19.72 -8.52 3.88
N GLY A 149 -18.95 -7.48 4.25
CA GLY A 149 -17.64 -7.64 4.87
C GLY A 149 -17.69 -8.52 6.12
N TYR A 150 -18.60 -8.20 7.05
CA TYR A 150 -18.80 -8.99 8.27
C TYR A 150 -19.14 -10.46 7.97
N TYR A 151 -20.14 -10.71 7.13
CA TYR A 151 -20.60 -12.08 6.85
C TYR A 151 -19.57 -12.91 6.07
N LEU A 152 -18.75 -12.28 5.24
CA LEU A 152 -17.65 -12.96 4.54
C LEU A 152 -16.54 -13.36 5.51
N ALA A 153 -16.17 -12.51 6.48
CA ALA A 153 -15.23 -12.87 7.53
C ALA A 153 -15.74 -14.06 8.36
N GLN A 154 -17.03 -14.08 8.69
CA GLN A 154 -17.66 -15.24 9.34
C GLN A 154 -17.64 -16.50 8.46
N SER A 155 -17.94 -16.36 7.16
CA SER A 155 -17.87 -17.49 6.22
C SER A 155 -16.46 -18.05 6.12
N LEU A 156 -15.43 -17.20 6.05
CA LEU A 156 -14.04 -17.64 6.01
C LEU A 156 -13.66 -18.43 7.27
N ASN A 157 -14.08 -17.97 8.45
CA ASN A 157 -13.82 -18.67 9.71
C ASN A 157 -14.54 -20.03 9.81
N ILE A 158 -15.79 -20.12 9.32
CA ILE A 158 -16.62 -21.33 9.47
C ILE A 158 -16.36 -22.33 8.34
N ASN A 159 -16.27 -21.86 7.10
CA ASN A 159 -16.22 -22.70 5.90
C ASN A 159 -14.80 -22.87 5.36
N GLY A 160 -13.88 -21.96 5.69
CA GLY A 160 -12.60 -21.83 5.01
C GLY A 160 -12.71 -21.10 3.65
N TYR A 161 -11.54 -20.77 3.10
CA TYR A 161 -11.43 -20.05 1.83
C TYR A 161 -12.05 -20.81 0.66
N ASP A 162 -11.65 -22.06 0.43
CA ASP A 162 -12.05 -22.82 -0.77
C ASP A 162 -13.57 -22.98 -0.89
N LYS A 163 -14.26 -23.32 0.21
CA LYS A 163 -15.72 -23.48 0.23
C LYS A 163 -16.44 -22.15 0.06
N THR A 164 -15.91 -21.08 0.65
CA THR A 164 -16.47 -19.73 0.50
C THR A 164 -16.33 -19.27 -0.95
N CYS A 165 -15.15 -19.44 -1.54
CA CYS A 165 -14.85 -19.09 -2.93
C CYS A 165 -15.70 -19.89 -3.93
N LEU A 166 -15.84 -21.21 -3.73
CA LEU A 166 -16.68 -22.06 -4.57
C LEU A 166 -18.14 -21.59 -4.57
N ALA A 167 -18.70 -21.31 -3.40
CA ALA A 167 -20.08 -20.85 -3.29
C ALA A 167 -20.31 -19.49 -3.98
N LEU A 168 -19.34 -18.57 -3.90
CA LEU A 168 -19.37 -17.29 -4.62
C LEU A 168 -19.22 -17.48 -6.14
N LYS A 169 -18.40 -18.44 -6.57
CA LYS A 169 -18.24 -18.81 -7.99
C LYS A 169 -19.52 -19.37 -8.58
N ASP A 170 -20.16 -20.31 -7.88
CA ASP A 170 -21.43 -20.90 -8.29
C ASP A 170 -22.52 -19.83 -8.38
N PHE A 171 -22.55 -18.90 -7.42
CA PHE A 171 -23.43 -17.74 -7.48
C PHE A 171 -23.16 -16.86 -8.71
N GLY A 172 -21.89 -16.54 -8.98
CA GLY A 172 -21.50 -15.79 -10.18
C GLY A 172 -21.97 -16.46 -11.47
N LEU A 173 -21.67 -17.75 -11.63
CA LEU A 173 -22.06 -18.54 -12.81
C LEU A 173 -23.58 -18.58 -13.00
N SER A 174 -24.35 -18.71 -11.93
CA SER A 174 -25.82 -18.68 -12.00
C SER A 174 -26.39 -17.34 -12.48
N ASN A 175 -25.61 -16.25 -12.35
CA ASN A 175 -25.95 -14.91 -12.84
C ASN A 175 -25.20 -14.56 -14.15
N GLY A 176 -24.51 -15.50 -14.78
CA GLY A 176 -23.76 -15.28 -16.03
C GLY A 176 -22.46 -14.48 -15.84
N ILE A 177 -21.90 -14.46 -14.63
CA ILE A 177 -20.70 -13.73 -14.26
C ILE A 177 -19.55 -14.72 -14.04
N ASP A 178 -18.51 -14.63 -14.87
CA ASP A 178 -17.26 -15.34 -14.61
C ASP A 178 -16.34 -14.47 -13.74
N ILE A 179 -16.35 -14.75 -12.43
CA ILE A 179 -15.49 -14.06 -11.47
C ILE A 179 -14.00 -14.41 -11.63
N THR A 180 -13.67 -15.47 -12.36
CA THR A 180 -12.28 -15.93 -12.54
C THR A 180 -11.58 -15.27 -13.72
N ASP A 181 -12.31 -14.56 -14.60
CA ASP A 181 -11.68 -13.94 -15.76
C ASP A 181 -10.61 -12.91 -15.34
N GLY A 182 -9.36 -13.23 -15.69
CA GLY A 182 -8.19 -12.40 -15.45
C GLY A 182 -7.72 -12.28 -14.01
N ILE A 183 -8.28 -13.08 -13.11
CA ILE A 183 -7.61 -13.37 -11.85
C ILE A 183 -6.49 -14.36 -12.19
N ASP A 184 -5.26 -13.89 -12.05
CA ASP A 184 -4.10 -14.77 -12.16
C ASP A 184 -3.92 -15.51 -10.83
N ILE A 185 -3.75 -16.84 -10.91
CA ILE A 185 -3.59 -17.69 -9.72
C ILE A 185 -2.33 -17.31 -8.92
N GLU A 186 -1.31 -16.79 -9.62
CA GLU A 186 -0.06 -16.30 -9.04
C GLU A 186 -0.26 -15.09 -8.10
N LEU A 187 -1.43 -14.44 -8.17
CA LEU A 187 -1.76 -13.29 -7.32
C LEU A 187 -2.62 -13.68 -6.11
N GLN A 188 -3.00 -14.94 -5.92
CA GLN A 188 -3.90 -15.34 -4.84
C GLN A 188 -3.25 -15.23 -3.45
N SER A 189 -4.01 -14.70 -2.49
CA SER A 189 -3.67 -14.62 -1.06
C SER A 189 -4.50 -15.58 -0.19
N ASN A 190 -5.57 -16.17 -0.73
CA ASN A 190 -6.45 -17.14 -0.07
C ASN A 190 -7.06 -16.63 1.25
N ASP A 191 -7.41 -15.35 1.29
CA ASP A 191 -7.85 -14.65 2.49
C ASP A 191 -9.02 -13.69 2.21
N MET A 192 -9.31 -12.81 3.18
CA MET A 192 -10.39 -11.82 3.07
C MET A 192 -10.18 -10.83 1.92
N LEU A 193 -8.94 -10.53 1.55
CA LEU A 193 -8.62 -9.62 0.46
C LEU A 193 -9.03 -10.21 -0.89
N ASP A 194 -8.75 -11.51 -1.12
CA ASP A 194 -9.20 -12.23 -2.31
C ASP A 194 -10.72 -12.28 -2.41
N ILE A 195 -11.37 -12.66 -1.31
CA ILE A 195 -12.83 -12.75 -1.25
C ILE A 195 -13.48 -11.38 -1.48
N SER A 196 -12.91 -10.31 -0.93
CA SER A 196 -13.38 -8.93 -1.13
C SER A 196 -13.29 -8.52 -2.60
N SER A 197 -12.19 -8.86 -3.28
CA SER A 197 -12.00 -8.62 -4.72
C SER A 197 -13.02 -9.39 -5.56
N ILE A 198 -13.29 -10.66 -5.22
CA ILE A 198 -14.30 -11.50 -5.89
C ILE A 198 -15.70 -10.89 -5.77
N VAL A 199 -16.13 -10.51 -4.55
CA VAL A 199 -17.49 -9.96 -4.39
C VAL A 199 -17.64 -8.59 -5.02
N SER A 200 -16.56 -7.81 -5.05
CA SER A 200 -16.54 -6.52 -5.76
C SER A 200 -16.81 -6.70 -7.25
N ARG A 201 -16.25 -7.75 -7.87
CA ARG A 201 -16.55 -8.15 -9.27
C ARG A 201 -17.98 -8.62 -9.44
N LEU A 202 -18.51 -9.41 -8.50
CA LEU A 202 -19.91 -9.89 -8.56
C LEU A 202 -20.91 -8.73 -8.52
N ILE A 203 -20.62 -7.69 -7.75
CA ILE A 203 -21.48 -6.49 -7.64
C ILE A 203 -21.30 -5.58 -8.85
N SER A 204 -20.07 -5.40 -9.33
CA SER A 204 -19.73 -4.48 -10.43
C SER A 204 -19.87 -5.11 -11.83
N ALA A 205 -20.42 -6.32 -11.92
CA ALA A 205 -20.50 -7.07 -13.17
C ALA A 205 -21.35 -6.33 -14.21
N GLY A 206 -20.69 -5.77 -15.23
CA GLY A 206 -21.31 -4.93 -16.26
C GLY A 206 -20.41 -3.77 -16.69
N ASP A 207 -19.56 -3.28 -15.80
CA ASP A 207 -18.61 -2.19 -16.06
C ASP A 207 -17.35 -2.72 -16.74
N ARG A 208 -17.48 -3.19 -17.98
CA ARG A 208 -16.31 -3.59 -18.78
C ARG A 208 -15.51 -2.36 -19.14
N SER A 209 -14.35 -2.19 -18.50
CA SER A 209 -13.38 -1.21 -18.98
C SER A 209 -12.92 -1.60 -20.39
N PRO A 210 -12.72 -0.63 -21.31
CA PRO A 210 -12.21 -0.92 -22.65
C PRO A 210 -10.90 -1.70 -22.59
N LYS A 211 -10.61 -2.52 -23.60
CA LYS A 211 -9.29 -3.15 -23.77
C LYS A 211 -8.24 -2.04 -23.93
N GLY A 212 -7.61 -1.66 -22.83
CA GLY A 212 -6.55 -0.66 -22.81
C GLY A 212 -5.20 -1.25 -23.21
N HIS A 213 -4.36 -0.44 -23.85
CA HIS A 213 -2.94 -0.75 -24.01
C HIS A 213 -2.21 -0.44 -22.70
N PHE A 214 -1.41 -1.39 -22.21
CA PHE A 214 -0.60 -1.14 -21.03
C PHE A 214 0.57 -0.22 -21.35
N LEU A 215 0.73 0.80 -20.53
CA LEU A 215 1.81 1.77 -20.65
C LEU A 215 3.12 1.19 -20.11
N ARG A 216 4.23 1.67 -20.64
CA ARG A 216 5.57 1.42 -20.11
C ARG A 216 6.06 2.71 -19.47
N SER A 217 6.68 2.58 -18.31
CA SER A 217 7.41 3.67 -17.66
C SER A 217 8.50 4.23 -18.57
N ASP A 218 8.68 5.54 -18.52
CA ASP A 218 9.79 6.20 -19.19
C ASP A 218 11.12 5.67 -18.59
N LYS A 219 12.01 5.19 -19.46
CA LYS A 219 13.29 4.58 -19.03
C LYS A 219 14.19 5.60 -18.35
N THR A 220 14.25 6.81 -18.89
CA THR A 220 15.11 7.89 -18.41
C THR A 220 14.62 8.38 -17.06
N LEU A 221 13.31 8.55 -16.89
CA LEU A 221 12.70 8.88 -15.61
C LEU A 221 13.04 7.84 -14.54
N VAL A 222 12.84 6.55 -14.84
CA VAL A 222 13.16 5.46 -13.91
C VAL A 222 14.65 5.44 -13.56
N GLN A 223 15.53 5.63 -14.54
CA GLN A 223 16.96 5.71 -14.29
C GLN A 223 17.32 6.93 -13.42
N ASN A 224 16.67 8.07 -13.65
CA ASN A 224 16.91 9.28 -12.86
C ASN A 224 16.47 9.11 -11.41
N ILE A 225 15.34 8.44 -11.15
CA ILE A 225 14.88 8.13 -9.79
C ILE A 225 15.84 7.13 -9.14
N ASP A 226 16.25 6.07 -9.82
CA ASP A 226 17.21 5.11 -9.25
C ASP A 226 18.57 5.77 -8.94
N ASN A 227 19.04 6.63 -9.84
CA ASN A 227 20.23 7.46 -9.62
C ASN A 227 20.04 8.41 -8.43
N HIS A 228 18.84 8.96 -8.24
CA HIS A 228 18.54 9.83 -7.11
C HIS A 228 18.67 9.12 -5.76
N PHE A 229 18.39 7.82 -5.70
CA PHE A 229 18.56 7.00 -4.49
C PHE A 229 19.98 6.43 -4.32
N THR A 230 20.79 6.35 -5.39
CA THR A 230 22.11 5.69 -5.35
C THR A 230 23.31 6.62 -5.49
N LYS A 231 23.15 7.82 -6.07
CA LYS A 231 24.25 8.81 -6.19
C LYS A 231 24.82 9.16 -4.82
N LYS A 232 26.10 9.52 -4.71
CA LYS A 232 26.62 10.14 -3.48
C LYS A 232 26.14 11.58 -3.35
N SER A 233 25.98 12.04 -2.12
CA SER A 233 25.58 13.43 -1.83
C SER A 233 26.73 14.38 -2.18
N ASN A 234 26.44 15.61 -2.61
CA ASN A 234 27.51 16.58 -2.89
C ASN A 234 28.25 16.98 -1.61
N LYS A 235 27.48 17.06 -0.52
CA LYS A 235 27.98 17.29 0.84
C LYS A 235 27.25 16.31 1.75
N TYR A 236 27.99 15.56 2.55
CA TYR A 236 27.43 14.51 3.42
C TYR A 236 26.32 15.07 4.34
N TYR A 237 26.55 16.25 4.95
CA TYR A 237 25.57 16.91 5.83
C TYR A 237 24.32 17.45 5.12
N LEU A 238 24.30 17.52 3.78
CA LEU A 238 23.11 17.92 3.01
C LEU A 238 22.33 16.71 2.47
N LYS A 239 22.80 15.48 2.71
CA LYS A 239 22.23 14.26 2.12
C LYS A 239 20.71 14.23 2.26
N LEU A 240 20.18 14.38 3.47
CA LEU A 240 18.73 14.29 3.69
C LEU A 240 17.95 15.38 2.93
N THR A 241 18.47 16.61 2.87
CA THR A 241 17.90 17.69 2.06
C THR A 241 17.93 17.35 0.56
N GLU A 242 19.01 16.75 0.07
CA GLU A 242 19.11 16.32 -1.33
C GLU A 242 18.18 15.15 -1.64
N ARG A 243 17.95 14.22 -0.71
CA ARG A 243 17.13 13.02 -0.96
C ARG A 243 15.64 13.26 -0.84
N ARG A 244 15.21 14.08 0.12
CA ARG A 244 13.79 14.28 0.41
C ARG A 244 13.12 15.22 -0.58
N LEU A 245 12.53 14.66 -1.62
CA LEU A 245 11.85 15.45 -2.65
C LEU A 245 10.45 15.87 -2.22
N TYR A 246 9.66 14.95 -1.66
CA TYR A 246 8.24 15.18 -1.36
C TYR A 246 7.94 15.04 0.14
N PRO A 247 6.98 15.82 0.69
CA PRO A 247 6.42 15.57 2.01
C PRO A 247 5.47 14.37 1.98
N THR A 248 5.36 13.62 3.08
CA THR A 248 4.27 12.64 3.21
C THR A 248 2.91 13.35 3.14
N HIS A 249 1.86 12.62 2.78
CA HIS A 249 0.52 13.19 2.76
C HIS A 249 0.02 13.45 4.18
N SER A 250 -0.61 14.61 4.40
CA SER A 250 -1.19 14.96 5.69
C SER A 250 -2.51 14.26 6.00
N LEU A 251 -3.22 13.77 4.97
CA LEU A 251 -4.41 12.95 5.14
C LEU A 251 -4.02 11.49 4.99
N LEU A 252 -4.45 10.64 5.92
CA LEU A 252 -4.07 9.23 5.95
C LEU A 252 -5.29 8.32 6.13
N PRO A 253 -5.28 7.10 5.54
CA PRO A 253 -6.34 6.11 5.73
C PRO A 253 -6.44 5.67 7.19
N PRO A 254 -7.58 5.08 7.60
CA PRO A 254 -7.71 4.48 8.92
C PRO A 254 -6.63 3.43 9.16
N GLY A 255 -5.97 3.49 10.32
CA GLY A 255 -4.91 2.56 10.70
C GLY A 255 -4.13 3.04 11.92
N ASP A 256 -3.29 2.13 12.43
CA ASP A 256 -2.39 2.40 13.56
C ASP A 256 -1.02 2.84 13.04
N TYR A 257 -0.75 4.14 13.14
CA TYR A 257 0.52 4.73 12.69
C TYR A 257 1.55 4.73 13.83
N SER A 258 2.71 4.17 13.52
CA SER A 258 3.88 3.97 14.38
C SER A 258 4.47 5.27 14.92
N ARG A 259 4.18 6.42 14.29
CA ARG A 259 4.52 7.74 14.86
C ARG A 259 3.89 7.96 16.24
N PHE A 260 2.74 7.35 16.51
CA PHE A 260 2.05 7.45 17.80
C PHE A 260 2.58 6.44 18.83
N SER A 261 3.51 5.55 18.44
CA SER A 261 4.17 4.62 19.36
C SER A 261 5.32 5.28 20.14
N VAL A 262 5.67 6.52 19.81
CA VAL A 262 6.73 7.29 20.46
C VAL A 262 6.14 8.54 21.11
N SER A 263 6.74 8.99 22.22
CA SER A 263 6.27 10.17 22.96
C SER A 263 6.46 11.47 22.19
N ASP A 264 7.56 11.57 21.44
CA ASP A 264 7.87 12.73 20.60
C ASP A 264 8.59 12.27 19.33
N LEU A 265 7.88 12.32 18.20
CA LEU A 265 8.40 11.95 16.89
C LEU A 265 9.64 12.77 16.53
N LYS A 266 9.66 14.07 16.89
CA LYS A 266 10.75 14.97 16.54
C LYS A 266 12.04 14.56 17.24
N THR A 267 11.99 14.38 18.56
CA THR A 267 13.13 13.89 19.36
C THR A 267 13.59 12.50 18.89
N SER A 268 12.65 11.61 18.54
CA SER A 268 12.97 10.29 17.96
C SER A 268 13.73 10.40 16.64
N CYS A 269 13.29 11.25 15.71
CA CYS A 269 13.96 11.48 14.43
C CYS A 269 15.29 12.23 14.57
N TRP A 270 15.43 13.12 15.54
CA TRP A 270 16.65 13.92 15.73
C TRP A 270 17.79 13.10 16.31
N TYR A 271 17.53 12.31 17.35
CA TYR A 271 18.60 11.71 18.16
C TYR A 271 18.68 10.18 18.10
N ASN A 272 17.71 9.52 17.45
CA ASN A 272 17.63 8.05 17.44
C ASN A 272 17.25 7.53 16.06
N TRP A 273 17.55 8.28 14.99
CA TRP A 273 17.10 7.88 13.65
C TRP A 273 17.76 6.57 13.21
N GLU A 274 19.01 6.33 13.60
CA GLU A 274 19.73 5.09 13.27
C GLU A 274 19.03 3.87 13.85
N TYR A 275 18.56 3.99 15.10
CA TYR A 275 17.80 2.93 15.77
C TYR A 275 16.49 2.63 15.04
N TYR A 276 15.74 3.67 14.67
CA TYR A 276 14.45 3.49 14.00
C TYR A 276 14.58 3.14 12.51
N ALA A 277 15.71 3.46 11.88
CA ALA A 277 16.03 3.09 10.50
C ALA A 277 16.70 1.72 10.40
N TYR A 278 17.18 1.12 11.49
CA TYR A 278 17.92 -0.15 11.47
C TYR A 278 17.17 -1.29 10.77
N SER A 279 15.84 -1.33 10.86
CA SER A 279 15.00 -2.34 10.19
C SER A 279 14.71 -2.04 8.71
N SER A 280 15.10 -0.87 8.20
CA SER A 280 15.03 -0.57 6.76
C SER A 280 16.05 -1.42 6.00
N LEU A 281 15.67 -1.94 4.83
CA LEU A 281 16.49 -2.89 4.07
C LEU A 281 17.90 -2.39 3.78
N GLU A 282 18.07 -1.20 3.24
CA GLU A 282 19.39 -0.68 2.89
C GLU A 282 20.16 -0.17 4.12
N TRP A 283 19.48 0.40 5.11
CA TRP A 283 20.11 0.78 6.37
C TRP A 283 20.67 -0.41 7.13
N SER A 284 19.89 -1.50 7.23
CA SER A 284 20.35 -2.74 7.88
C SER A 284 21.62 -3.28 7.23
N LYS A 285 21.70 -3.24 5.89
CA LYS A 285 22.91 -3.62 5.14
C LYS A 285 24.08 -2.69 5.47
N ARG A 286 23.87 -1.37 5.47
CA ARG A 286 24.91 -0.39 5.81
C ARG A 286 25.45 -0.61 7.22
N PHE A 287 24.58 -0.71 8.23
CA PHE A 287 25.02 -0.96 9.60
C PHE A 287 25.81 -2.29 9.73
N SER A 288 25.36 -3.34 9.04
CA SER A 288 26.01 -4.65 9.07
C SER A 288 27.43 -4.64 8.50
N ILE A 289 27.69 -3.86 7.43
CA ILE A 289 29.03 -3.73 6.82
C ILE A 289 30.06 -3.25 7.85
N TYR A 290 29.64 -2.34 8.73
CA TYR A 290 30.48 -1.72 9.76
C TYR A 290 30.30 -2.36 11.15
N LYS A 291 29.69 -3.56 11.21
CA LYS A 291 29.45 -4.32 12.46
C LYS A 291 28.65 -3.53 13.51
N GLY A 292 27.74 -2.67 13.08
CA GLY A 292 26.80 -1.98 13.96
C GLY A 292 25.72 -2.93 14.45
N GLU A 293 25.51 -2.97 15.76
CA GLU A 293 24.45 -3.76 16.42
C GLU A 293 23.43 -2.86 17.10
N LEU A 294 22.17 -3.28 17.16
CA LEU A 294 21.12 -2.48 17.77
C LEU A 294 21.19 -2.53 19.30
N ASP A 295 21.27 -1.38 19.96
CA ASP A 295 21.15 -1.24 21.42
C ASP A 295 19.74 -0.73 21.77
N HIS A 296 18.89 -1.63 22.26
CA HIS A 296 17.51 -1.30 22.64
C HIS A 296 17.39 -0.49 23.93
N GLU A 297 18.37 -0.57 24.84
CA GLU A 297 18.34 0.18 26.10
C GLU A 297 18.64 1.65 25.83
N LYS A 298 19.65 1.92 25.02
CA LYS A 298 20.07 3.27 24.65
C LYS A 298 19.34 3.83 23.44
N LYS A 299 18.65 2.98 22.67
CA LYS A 299 18.04 3.32 21.38
C LYS A 299 19.05 3.88 20.38
N THR A 300 20.20 3.23 20.27
CA THR A 300 21.30 3.65 19.39
C THR A 300 21.90 2.43 18.68
N ILE A 301 22.88 2.67 17.81
CA ILE A 301 23.73 1.62 17.26
C ILE A 301 24.99 1.51 18.12
N LYS A 302 25.27 0.30 18.58
CA LYS A 302 26.50 -0.05 19.26
C LYS A 302 27.54 -0.45 18.20
N TRP A 303 28.65 0.26 18.20
CA TRP A 303 29.79 -0.01 17.33
C TRP A 303 30.84 -0.85 18.05
N LEU A 304 31.68 -1.54 17.28
CA LEU A 304 32.77 -2.34 17.84
C LEU A 304 33.84 -1.45 18.50
N ASP A 305 34.18 -0.35 17.83
CA ASP A 305 35.14 0.67 18.23
C ASP A 305 34.86 1.96 17.44
N ASP A 306 35.59 3.04 17.76
CA ASP A 306 35.42 4.35 17.12
C ASP A 306 35.83 4.33 15.63
N ASP A 307 36.76 3.46 15.22
CA ASP A 307 37.19 3.35 13.82
C ASP A 307 36.03 2.87 12.92
N HIS A 308 35.18 1.95 13.40
CA HIS A 308 34.01 1.48 12.65
C HIS A 308 32.91 2.54 12.58
N LEU A 309 32.73 3.32 13.65
CA LEU A 309 31.81 4.45 13.71
C LEU A 309 32.21 5.53 12.68
N GLU A 310 33.47 5.97 12.71
CA GLU A 310 34.00 6.97 11.79
C GLU A 310 33.90 6.49 10.34
N ALA A 311 34.30 5.23 10.08
CA ALA A 311 34.25 4.67 8.74
C ALA A 311 32.82 4.55 8.18
N PHE A 312 31.81 4.34 9.04
CA PHE A 312 30.40 4.35 8.62
C PHE A 312 29.99 5.74 8.15
N TYR A 313 30.29 6.78 8.92
CA TYR A 313 29.91 8.16 8.58
C TYR A 313 30.69 8.72 7.40
N ASP A 314 31.97 8.33 7.25
CA ASP A 314 32.81 8.68 6.10
C ASP A 314 32.29 8.10 4.77
N ASP A 315 31.51 7.01 4.79
CA ASP A 315 30.90 6.43 3.59
C ASP A 315 29.51 7.02 3.27
N ASP A 316 29.38 8.35 3.38
CA ASP A 316 28.17 9.10 3.01
C ASP A 316 26.90 8.58 3.72
N ASN A 317 27.01 8.06 4.95
CA ASN A 317 25.86 7.56 5.73
C ASN A 317 25.31 8.59 6.73
N ALA A 318 25.92 9.78 6.81
CA ALA A 318 25.39 10.89 7.59
C ALA A 318 24.03 11.36 7.04
N MET A 319 23.04 11.47 7.92
CA MET A 319 21.72 12.03 7.59
C MET A 319 21.37 13.27 8.44
N ASP A 320 22.05 13.49 9.56
CA ASP A 320 22.02 14.65 10.48
C ASP A 320 20.68 15.41 10.45
N PHE A 321 19.62 14.73 10.90
CA PHE A 321 18.24 15.18 10.73
C PHE A 321 17.98 16.53 11.40
N ASP A 322 18.52 16.73 12.61
CA ASP A 322 18.37 17.93 13.42
C ASP A 322 19.09 19.14 12.83
N GLU A 323 20.18 18.92 12.07
CA GLU A 323 20.91 19.95 11.34
C GLU A 323 20.24 20.37 10.01
N GLN A 324 19.26 19.60 9.53
CA GLN A 324 18.58 19.93 8.28
C GLN A 324 17.68 21.18 8.41
N SER A 325 17.40 21.80 7.26
CA SER A 325 16.46 22.92 7.20
C SER A 325 15.07 22.56 7.74
N TYR A 326 14.33 23.55 8.25
CA TYR A 326 12.95 23.37 8.69
C TYR A 326 12.08 22.73 7.59
N GLU A 327 12.24 23.15 6.32
CA GLU A 327 11.50 22.59 5.19
C GLU A 327 11.76 21.08 5.03
N THR A 328 13.02 20.66 5.09
CA THR A 328 13.42 19.24 4.98
C THR A 328 12.86 18.41 6.14
N GLN A 329 12.93 18.94 7.36
CA GLN A 329 12.39 18.27 8.54
C GLN A 329 10.87 18.13 8.45
N MET A 330 10.18 19.19 7.99
CA MET A 330 8.73 19.22 7.91
C MET A 330 8.15 18.31 6.83
N LYS A 331 8.96 17.73 5.94
CA LYS A 331 8.50 16.69 4.99
C LYS A 331 7.97 15.42 5.68
N SER A 332 8.32 15.18 6.93
CA SER A 332 7.77 14.07 7.72
C SER A 332 7.26 14.48 9.10
N LEU A 333 7.70 15.61 9.66
CA LEU A 333 7.29 16.05 11.01
C LEU A 333 5.96 16.82 11.04
N HIS A 334 5.31 17.02 9.90
CA HIS A 334 4.03 17.75 9.87
C HIS A 334 2.91 16.99 10.59
N SER A 335 1.90 17.74 11.00
CA SER A 335 0.68 17.16 11.56
C SER A 335 -0.02 16.31 10.50
N ILE A 336 -0.60 15.20 10.95
CA ILE A 336 -1.39 14.30 10.11
C ILE A 336 -2.83 14.24 10.64
N CYS A 337 -3.76 13.95 9.73
CA CYS A 337 -5.16 13.65 9.98
C CYS A 337 -5.41 12.19 9.56
N VAL A 338 -5.62 11.32 10.54
CA VAL A 338 -6.00 9.93 10.31
C VAL A 338 -7.52 9.84 10.27
N CYS A 339 -8.06 9.40 9.14
CA CYS A 339 -9.50 9.19 9.00
C CYS A 339 -9.96 8.09 9.95
N GLN A 340 -11.13 8.25 10.55
CA GLN A 340 -11.67 7.28 11.50
C GLN A 340 -12.31 6.08 10.79
N THR A 341 -12.84 6.31 9.58
CA THR A 341 -13.54 5.29 8.80
C THR A 341 -13.06 5.26 7.36
N ALA A 342 -13.23 4.10 6.71
CA ALA A 342 -12.94 3.93 5.30
C ALA A 342 -13.79 4.88 4.43
N GLU A 343 -15.06 5.10 4.77
CA GLU A 343 -15.92 6.06 4.08
C GLU A 343 -15.40 7.48 4.13
N GLU A 344 -15.00 7.94 5.32
CA GLU A 344 -14.47 9.30 5.50
C GLU A 344 -13.25 9.50 4.60
N TRP A 345 -12.33 8.53 4.59
CA TRP A 345 -11.14 8.60 3.76
C TRP A 345 -11.48 8.60 2.27
N VAL A 346 -12.29 7.64 1.81
CA VAL A 346 -12.69 7.53 0.40
C VAL A 346 -13.40 8.79 -0.08
N SER A 347 -14.31 9.36 0.72
CA SER A 347 -14.99 10.63 0.39
C SER A 347 -13.98 11.76 0.19
N LYS A 348 -13.04 11.92 1.13
CA LYS A 348 -12.01 12.96 1.03
C LYS A 348 -11.08 12.77 -0.17
N LEU A 349 -10.74 11.53 -0.54
CA LEU A 349 -9.98 11.25 -1.76
C LEU A 349 -10.75 11.64 -3.01
N GLN A 350 -12.03 11.27 -3.08
CA GLN A 350 -12.89 11.61 -4.21
C GLN A 350 -13.02 13.13 -4.35
N ASP A 351 -13.28 13.84 -3.24
CA ASP A 351 -13.37 15.31 -3.23
C ASP A 351 -12.08 15.97 -3.71
N SER A 352 -10.91 15.48 -3.26
CA SER A 352 -9.60 15.95 -3.72
C SER A 352 -9.41 15.76 -5.23
N ARG A 353 -9.77 14.58 -5.76
CA ARG A 353 -9.72 14.31 -7.21
C ARG A 353 -10.64 15.22 -8.01
N PHE A 354 -11.87 15.43 -7.52
CA PHE A 354 -12.81 16.35 -8.16
C PHE A 354 -12.28 17.78 -8.18
N ALA A 355 -11.74 18.28 -7.06
CA ALA A 355 -11.17 19.61 -6.97
C ALA A 355 -9.99 19.81 -7.95
N LYS A 356 -9.10 18.82 -8.08
CA LYS A 356 -7.99 18.85 -9.04
C LYS A 356 -8.50 18.90 -10.49
N SER A 357 -9.45 18.06 -10.83
CA SER A 357 -10.05 18.05 -12.18
C SER A 357 -10.72 19.39 -12.54
N LEU A 358 -11.37 20.05 -11.57
CA LEU A 358 -11.97 21.38 -11.78
C LEU A 358 -10.93 22.49 -11.90
N GLY A 359 -9.81 22.39 -11.17
CA GLY A 359 -8.68 23.31 -11.27
C GLY A 359 -8.02 23.29 -12.65
N GLU A 360 -7.92 22.11 -13.26
CA GLU A 360 -7.38 21.91 -14.61
C GLU A 360 -8.32 22.41 -15.73
N ILE A 361 -9.62 22.59 -15.43
CA ILE A 361 -10.65 23.05 -16.39
C ILE A 361 -10.74 24.59 -16.45
N LYS A 362 -10.10 25.33 -15.54
CA LYS A 362 -10.06 26.80 -15.61
C LYS A 362 -9.11 27.26 -16.72
N ILE A 363 -9.69 27.46 -17.91
CA ILE A 363 -9.10 28.07 -19.12
C ILE A 363 -8.97 29.59 -18.95
#